data_AF-A0A7R7X9N9-F1
#
_entry.id   AF-A0A7R7X9N9-F1
#
_cell.length_a   1.000
_cell.length_b   1.000
_cell.length_c   1.000
_cell.angle_alpha   90.00
_cell.angle_beta   90.00
_cell.angle_gamma   90.00
#
_symmetry.space_group_name_H-M   'P 1'
#
loop_
_entity.id
_entity.type
_entity.pdbx_description
1 polymer ?
#
loop_
_entity_poly.entity_id
_entity_poly.type
_entity_poly.pdbx_seq_one_letter_code
_entity_poly.pdbx_strand_id
1 'polypeptide(L)'
;MQLILAISDQQLVTGLAMLIGAFSQLNCGISFYHWQVATTLAWFASITHLATLPFLQEFLQRRKFLLCLRVMLMSGVAIMLSIALLRSGNPEIPAMCGTVANGSVAVSIWMSQNGVYTILSEVILLGTLVTRLLRMFSHTSHAGMRLMGFVRAKWQASIIGLCKRLQARSGLAAAVTLWVPVLSLSVLVSVQTLLDFMRSRTWEVLWLLFSLVWGTLRLFTVRYSMQRSRDMLEESYWGFGQVIPVLLLLVPGLVVVESLSGFKYPNPIRKSATLRPERRPTSTVNAQSPK
;
A
#
# COMPACT_ATOMS: atom_id res chain seq x y z
N MET A 1 -16.45 -3.83 -5.28
CA MET A 1 -16.24 -3.40 -3.89
C MET A 1 -16.13 -4.59 -2.93
N GLN A 2 -17.15 -5.45 -2.83
CA GLN A 2 -17.13 -6.61 -1.92
C GLN A 2 -15.93 -7.55 -2.14
N LEU A 3 -15.60 -7.84 -3.40
CA LEU A 3 -14.41 -8.62 -3.75
C LEU A 3 -13.11 -8.02 -3.20
N ILE A 4 -12.89 -6.73 -3.44
CA ILE A 4 -11.68 -6.02 -3.00
C ILE A 4 -11.61 -6.00 -1.46
N LEU A 5 -12.76 -5.91 -0.78
CA LEU A 5 -12.88 -6.02 0.68
C LEU A 5 -12.41 -7.39 1.18
N ALA A 6 -12.92 -8.47 0.59
CA ALA A 6 -12.55 -9.82 0.97
C ALA A 6 -11.06 -10.09 0.74
N ILE A 7 -10.52 -9.66 -0.41
CA ILE A 7 -9.08 -9.76 -0.72
C ILE A 7 -8.25 -8.98 0.30
N SER A 8 -8.65 -7.74 0.62
CA SER A 8 -7.96 -6.90 1.60
C SER A 8 -7.89 -7.56 2.98
N ASP A 9 -9.00 -8.13 3.44
CA ASP A 9 -9.10 -8.77 4.75
C ASP A 9 -8.31 -10.07 4.81
N GLN A 10 -8.39 -10.87 3.74
CA GLN A 10 -7.59 -12.08 3.60
C GLN A 10 -6.10 -11.75 3.69
N GLN A 11 -5.62 -10.74 2.95
CA GLN A 11 -4.21 -10.37 2.97
C GLN A 11 -3.73 -9.87 4.34
N LEU A 12 -4.57 -9.13 5.06
CA LEU A 12 -4.25 -8.69 6.42
C LEU A 12 -4.10 -9.88 7.39
N VAL A 13 -5.05 -10.82 7.35
CA VAL A 13 -5.03 -12.03 8.18
C VAL A 13 -3.86 -12.93 7.80
N THR A 14 -3.61 -13.13 6.51
CA THR A 14 -2.47 -13.92 6.02
C THR A 14 -1.15 -13.31 6.45
N GLY A 15 -0.95 -12.00 6.30
CA GLY A 15 0.27 -11.32 6.74
C GLY A 15 0.49 -11.46 8.25
N LEU A 16 -0.56 -11.29 9.05
CA LEU A 16 -0.50 -11.47 10.50
C LEU A 16 -0.19 -12.93 10.89
N ALA A 17 -0.85 -13.90 10.28
CA ALA A 17 -0.63 -15.33 10.55
C ALA A 17 0.79 -15.76 10.18
N MET A 18 1.31 -15.30 9.03
CA MET A 18 2.70 -15.58 8.62
C MET A 18 3.70 -15.04 9.65
N LEU A 19 3.51 -13.82 10.13
CA LEU A 19 4.41 -13.24 11.14
C LEU A 19 4.27 -13.98 12.48
N ILE A 20 3.06 -14.20 12.98
CA ILE A 20 2.84 -14.91 14.26
C ILE A 20 3.46 -16.31 14.20
N GLY A 21 3.24 -17.06 13.11
CA GLY A 21 3.83 -18.38 12.93
C GLY A 21 5.36 -18.33 12.96
N ALA A 22 5.97 -17.41 12.20
CA ALA A 22 7.42 -17.23 12.18
C ALA A 22 7.99 -16.87 13.57
N PHE A 23 7.35 -15.94 14.29
CA PHE A 23 7.77 -15.53 15.63
C PHE A 23 7.57 -16.65 16.67
N SER A 24 6.50 -17.45 16.57
CA SER A 24 6.25 -18.56 17.49
C SER A 24 7.31 -19.66 17.39
N GLN A 25 7.86 -19.88 16.19
CA GLN A 25 8.88 -20.91 15.95
C GLN A 25 10.31 -20.39 16.13
N LEU A 26 10.48 -19.12 16.52
CA LEU A 26 11.80 -18.52 16.68
C LEU A 26 12.67 -19.34 17.64
N ASN A 27 12.11 -19.73 18.80
CA ASN A 27 12.78 -20.56 19.80
C ASN A 27 12.75 -22.06 19.48
N CYS A 28 11.91 -22.47 18.53
CA CYS A 28 11.76 -23.88 18.11
C CYS A 28 12.71 -24.25 16.96
N GLY A 29 13.59 -23.35 16.56
CA GLY A 29 14.64 -23.64 15.58
C GLY A 29 14.24 -23.40 14.12
N ILE A 30 13.31 -22.48 13.83
CA ILE A 30 13.07 -22.06 12.44
C ILE A 30 14.39 -21.58 11.81
N SER A 31 14.73 -22.13 10.64
CA SER A 31 15.94 -21.71 9.93
C SER A 31 15.83 -20.26 9.47
N PHE A 32 16.97 -19.58 9.34
CA PHE A 32 16.97 -18.20 8.87
C PHE A 32 16.47 -18.08 7.42
N TYR A 33 16.63 -19.13 6.61
CA TYR A 33 15.99 -19.21 5.29
C TYR A 33 14.45 -19.16 5.38
N HIS A 34 13.81 -20.03 6.17
CA HIS A 34 12.34 -20.01 6.32
C HIS A 34 11.83 -18.71 6.93
N TRP A 35 12.62 -18.09 7.83
CA TRP A 35 12.35 -16.76 8.34
C TRP A 35 12.33 -15.70 7.23
N GLN A 36 13.32 -15.69 6.35
CA GLN A 36 13.37 -14.74 5.23
C GLN A 36 12.23 -14.97 4.22
N VAL A 37 11.86 -16.22 3.96
CA VAL A 37 10.69 -16.54 3.12
C VAL A 37 9.41 -16.03 3.78
N ALA A 38 9.16 -16.36 5.05
CA ALA A 38 7.97 -15.95 5.78
C ALA A 38 7.82 -14.42 5.86
N THR A 39 8.90 -13.71 6.17
CA THR A 39 8.91 -12.24 6.21
C THR A 39 8.67 -11.61 4.84
N THR A 40 9.19 -12.22 3.76
CA THR A 40 8.95 -11.74 2.40
C THR A 40 7.49 -11.95 1.98
N LEU A 41 6.87 -13.07 2.35
CA LEU A 41 5.44 -13.33 2.11
C LEU A 41 4.55 -12.37 2.90
N ALA A 42 4.85 -12.13 4.18
CA ALA A 42 4.15 -11.14 5.00
C ALA A 42 4.28 -9.72 4.44
N TRP A 43 5.45 -9.39 3.85
CA TRP A 43 5.68 -8.13 3.16
C TRP A 43 4.80 -7.99 1.91
N PHE A 44 4.69 -9.03 1.08
CA PHE A 44 3.77 -9.02 -0.07
C PHE A 44 2.31 -8.86 0.35
N ALA A 45 1.89 -9.57 1.41
CA ALA A 45 0.54 -9.45 1.94
C ALA A 45 0.26 -8.00 2.42
N SER A 46 1.24 -7.38 3.07
CA SER A 46 1.18 -5.98 3.53
C SER A 46 1.07 -4.99 2.38
N ILE A 47 1.90 -5.11 1.34
CA ILE A 47 1.86 -4.24 0.15
C ILE A 47 0.51 -4.40 -0.58
N THR A 48 0.04 -5.64 -0.72
CA THR A 48 -1.25 -5.94 -1.37
C THR A 48 -2.42 -5.35 -0.56
N HIS A 49 -2.41 -5.48 0.77
CA HIS A 49 -3.41 -4.83 1.63
C HIS A 49 -3.40 -3.31 1.44
N LEU A 50 -2.21 -2.68 1.49
CA LEU A 50 -2.06 -1.23 1.27
C LEU A 50 -2.49 -0.77 -0.13
N ALA A 51 -2.35 -1.62 -1.15
CA ALA A 51 -2.82 -1.35 -2.51
C ALA A 51 -4.35 -1.31 -2.62
N THR A 52 -5.07 -2.06 -1.78
CA THR A 52 -6.55 -2.09 -1.79
C THR A 52 -7.20 -0.90 -1.09
N LEU A 53 -6.52 -0.31 -0.09
CA LEU A 53 -7.08 0.77 0.74
C LEU A 53 -7.65 1.97 -0.04
N PRO A 54 -7.00 2.49 -1.09
CA PRO A 54 -7.52 3.65 -1.82
C PRO A 54 -8.83 3.38 -2.58
N PHE A 55 -9.08 2.11 -2.93
CA PHE A 55 -10.33 1.68 -3.58
C PHE A 55 -11.45 1.46 -2.56
N LEU A 56 -11.10 1.16 -1.31
CA LEU A 56 -12.03 0.94 -0.22
C LEU A 56 -12.32 2.19 0.61
N GLN A 57 -11.50 3.24 0.46
CA GLN A 57 -11.51 4.41 1.32
C GLN A 57 -12.90 5.03 1.46
N GLU A 58 -13.60 5.29 0.35
CA GLU A 58 -14.93 5.91 0.38
C GLU A 58 -15.97 5.07 1.13
N PHE A 59 -15.88 3.74 1.00
CA PHE A 59 -16.78 2.80 1.65
C PHE A 59 -16.48 2.67 3.15
N LEU A 60 -15.20 2.62 3.52
CA LEU A 60 -14.77 2.48 4.91
C LEU A 60 -14.87 3.79 5.69
N GLN A 61 -14.76 4.95 5.04
CA GLN A 61 -14.94 6.25 5.70
C GLN A 61 -16.35 6.43 6.28
N ARG A 62 -17.36 5.78 5.69
CA ARG A 62 -18.72 5.70 6.27
C ARG A 62 -18.77 4.86 7.55
N ARG A 63 -17.78 3.98 7.78
CA ARG A 63 -17.66 3.08 8.95
C ARG A 63 -16.30 3.25 9.62
N LYS A 64 -16.10 4.42 10.25
CA LYS A 64 -14.84 4.83 10.87
C LYS A 64 -14.25 3.80 11.84
N PHE A 65 -15.09 3.04 12.55
CA PHE A 65 -14.64 1.97 13.45
C PHE A 65 -13.88 0.86 12.70
N LEU A 66 -14.47 0.32 11.62
CA LEU A 66 -13.84 -0.74 10.81
C LEU A 66 -12.55 -0.24 10.15
N LEU A 67 -12.53 1.04 9.75
CA LEU A 67 -11.33 1.67 9.21
C LEU A 67 -10.23 1.76 10.27
N CYS A 68 -10.56 2.23 11.47
CA CYS A 68 -9.61 2.35 12.57
C CYS A 68 -9.02 0.98 12.95
N LEU A 69 -9.87 -0.04 13.09
CA LEU A 69 -9.43 -1.41 13.37
C LEU A 69 -8.44 -1.92 12.31
N ARG A 70 -8.75 -1.77 11.02
CA ARG A 70 -7.87 -2.21 9.93
C ARG A 70 -6.53 -1.47 9.96
N VAL A 71 -6.55 -0.18 10.25
CA VAL A 71 -5.34 0.65 10.35
C VAL A 71 -4.47 0.24 11.53
N MET A 72 -5.09 -0.04 12.69
CA MET A 72 -4.39 -0.53 13.88
C MET A 72 -3.79 -1.93 13.66
N LEU A 73 -4.52 -2.82 12.97
CA LEU A 73 -4.01 -4.14 12.61
C LEU A 73 -2.86 -4.03 11.61
N MET A 74 -3.01 -3.18 10.58
CA MET A 74 -1.96 -2.97 9.58
C MET A 74 -0.71 -2.32 10.18
N SER A 75 -0.85 -1.35 11.09
CA SER A 75 0.30 -0.77 11.78
C SER A 75 0.98 -1.79 12.69
N GLY A 76 0.23 -2.64 13.38
CA GLY A 76 0.77 -3.76 14.15
C GLY A 76 1.56 -4.74 13.27
N VAL A 77 1.00 -5.16 12.14
CA VAL A 77 1.69 -6.01 11.15
C VAL A 77 2.95 -5.33 10.63
N ALA A 78 2.90 -4.03 10.31
CA ALA A 78 4.06 -3.29 9.84
C ALA A 78 5.17 -3.22 10.90
N ILE A 79 4.85 -3.00 12.18
CA ILE A 79 5.83 -2.99 13.27
C ILE A 79 6.47 -4.37 13.44
N MET A 80 5.66 -5.43 13.49
CA MET A 80 6.16 -6.81 13.59
C MET A 80 7.05 -7.16 12.39
N LEU A 81 6.64 -6.75 11.19
CA LEU A 81 7.40 -6.96 9.97
C LEU A 81 8.72 -6.18 9.98
N SER A 82 8.73 -4.92 10.43
CA SER A 82 9.95 -4.12 10.57
C SER A 82 10.95 -4.78 11.51
N ILE A 83 10.50 -5.24 12.68
CA ILE A 83 11.36 -6.00 13.62
C ILE A 83 11.90 -7.26 12.93
N ALA A 84 11.07 -7.93 12.14
CA ALA A 84 11.47 -9.17 11.49
C ALA A 84 12.48 -8.97 10.34
N LEU A 85 12.35 -7.87 9.59
CA LEU A 85 13.25 -7.50 8.49
C LEU A 85 14.61 -6.99 8.99
N LEU A 86 14.64 -6.34 10.15
CA LEU A 86 15.89 -5.88 10.80
C LEU A 86 16.76 -7.03 11.32
N ARG A 87 16.19 -8.24 11.46
CA ARG A 87 16.96 -9.42 11.86
C ARG A 87 17.80 -9.93 10.69
N SER A 88 19.10 -10.04 10.92
CA SER A 88 20.07 -10.56 9.96
C SER A 88 20.81 -11.77 10.54
N GLY A 89 21.16 -12.73 9.69
CA GLY A 89 21.85 -13.93 10.11
C GLY A 89 22.34 -14.73 8.90
N ASN A 90 23.17 -15.74 9.17
CA ASN A 90 23.50 -16.71 8.15
C ASN A 90 22.30 -17.63 7.91
N PRO A 91 22.00 -17.97 6.66
CA PRO A 91 20.80 -18.72 6.29
C PRO A 91 20.72 -20.14 6.88
N GLU A 92 21.87 -20.76 7.16
CA GLU A 92 21.98 -22.13 7.72
C GLU A 92 21.81 -22.19 9.25
N ILE A 93 21.82 -21.03 9.93
CA ILE A 93 21.73 -20.96 11.39
C ILE A 93 20.27 -20.72 11.80
N PRO A 94 19.81 -21.24 12.96
CA PRO A 94 18.50 -20.90 13.50
C PRO A 94 18.28 -19.38 13.59
N ALA A 95 17.08 -18.93 13.20
CA ALA A 95 16.76 -17.51 13.13
C ALA A 95 16.84 -16.79 14.49
N MET A 96 16.68 -17.51 15.61
CA MET A 96 16.89 -16.96 16.96
C MET A 96 18.33 -16.45 17.19
N CYS A 97 19.32 -17.08 16.56
CA CYS A 97 20.72 -16.66 16.64
C CYS A 97 21.02 -15.44 15.75
N GLY A 98 20.09 -15.07 14.86
CA GLY A 98 20.20 -13.87 14.05
C GLY A 98 20.20 -12.61 14.91
N THR A 99 21.17 -11.74 14.69
CA THR A 99 21.28 -10.46 15.38
C THR A 99 20.31 -9.46 14.76
N VAL A 100 19.59 -8.73 15.61
CA VAL A 100 19.04 -7.43 15.20
C VAL A 100 20.24 -6.51 15.04
N ALA A 101 20.19 -5.54 14.12
CA ALA A 101 21.28 -4.59 13.84
C ALA A 101 21.76 -3.70 15.04
N ASN A 102 21.50 -4.12 16.28
CA ASN A 102 22.10 -3.59 17.50
C ASN A 102 23.56 -4.04 17.63
N GLY A 103 24.45 -3.24 17.04
CA GLY A 103 25.75 -2.87 17.60
C GLY A 103 26.90 -3.89 17.65
N SER A 104 26.64 -5.19 17.52
CA SER A 104 27.71 -6.22 17.62
C SER A 104 28.39 -6.56 16.29
N VAL A 105 27.78 -6.20 15.16
CA VAL A 105 28.33 -6.40 13.81
C VAL A 105 28.59 -5.04 13.18
N ALA A 106 29.78 -4.84 12.59
CA ALA A 106 30.10 -3.60 11.88
C ALA A 106 29.04 -3.32 10.80
N VAL A 107 28.46 -2.12 10.83
CA VAL A 107 27.41 -1.66 9.90
C VAL A 107 27.81 -1.88 8.44
N SER A 108 29.10 -1.76 8.13
CA SER A 108 29.67 -2.02 6.80
C SER A 108 29.51 -3.48 6.33
N ILE A 109 29.69 -4.46 7.22
CA ILE A 109 29.54 -5.89 6.92
C ILE A 109 28.05 -6.21 6.68
N TRP A 110 27.17 -5.64 7.51
CA TRP A 110 25.72 -5.80 7.37
C TRP A 110 25.18 -5.15 6.09
N MET A 111 25.61 -3.92 5.76
CA MET A 111 25.24 -3.23 4.52
C MET A 111 25.72 -3.99 3.27
N SER A 112 26.91 -4.59 3.33
CA SER A 112 27.50 -5.34 2.21
C SER A 112 26.74 -6.63 1.87
N GLN A 113 26.20 -7.34 2.87
CA GLN A 113 25.52 -8.63 2.64
C GLN A 113 24.03 -8.47 2.30
N ASN A 114 23.26 -7.88 3.21
CA ASN A 114 21.78 -7.90 3.14
C ASN A 114 21.13 -6.54 3.45
N GLY A 115 21.90 -5.58 3.96
CA GLY A 115 21.38 -4.32 4.48
C GLY A 115 20.66 -3.48 3.43
N VAL A 116 21.16 -3.43 2.18
CA VAL A 116 20.47 -2.68 1.11
C VAL A 116 19.08 -3.25 0.83
N TYR A 117 18.95 -4.58 0.80
CA TYR A 117 17.66 -5.24 0.55
C TYR A 117 16.65 -4.97 1.66
N THR A 118 17.10 -5.04 2.91
CA THR A 118 16.28 -4.73 4.09
C THR A 118 15.90 -3.26 4.14
N ILE A 119 16.85 -2.33 3.99
CA ILE A 119 16.60 -0.88 4.04
C ILE A 119 15.57 -0.48 2.98
N LEU A 120 15.75 -0.93 1.73
CA LEU A 120 14.84 -0.54 0.67
C LEU A 120 13.44 -1.14 0.89
N SER A 121 13.34 -2.38 1.39
CA SER A 121 12.05 -3.00 1.73
C SER A 121 11.32 -2.26 2.86
N GLU A 122 12.05 -1.79 3.87
CA GLU A 122 11.53 -0.95 4.96
C GLU A 122 11.05 0.41 4.45
N VAL A 123 11.86 1.09 3.63
CA VAL A 123 11.50 2.38 3.04
C VAL A 123 10.24 2.26 2.19
N ILE A 124 10.13 1.19 1.40
CA ILE A 124 8.94 0.93 0.60
C ILE A 124 7.72 0.67 1.50
N LEU A 125 7.84 -0.18 2.51
CA LEU A 125 6.73 -0.54 3.41
C LEU A 125 6.25 0.66 4.24
N LEU A 126 7.16 1.33 4.96
CA LEU A 126 6.83 2.45 5.82
C LEU A 126 6.42 3.67 4.98
N GLY A 127 7.10 3.91 3.86
CA GLY A 127 6.76 4.99 2.93
C GLY A 127 5.36 4.82 2.34
N THR A 128 4.98 3.61 1.93
CA THR A 128 3.61 3.32 1.47
C THR A 128 2.61 3.47 2.60
N LEU A 129 2.86 2.87 3.76
CA LEU A 129 1.97 2.98 4.92
C LEU A 129 1.72 4.45 5.27
N VAL A 130 2.77 5.25 5.46
CA VAL A 130 2.66 6.68 5.77
C VAL A 130 1.90 7.44 4.69
N THR A 131 2.22 7.22 3.41
CA THR A 131 1.51 7.87 2.30
C THR A 131 0.01 7.52 2.30
N ARG A 132 -0.35 6.26 2.59
CA ARG A 132 -1.74 5.82 2.68
C ARG A 132 -2.45 6.43 3.88
N LEU A 133 -1.82 6.44 5.06
CA LEU A 133 -2.36 7.06 6.26
C LEU A 133 -2.61 8.56 6.06
N LEU A 134 -1.64 9.29 5.50
CA LEU A 134 -1.75 10.73 5.22
C LEU A 134 -2.88 11.05 4.22
N ARG A 135 -3.08 10.21 3.20
CA ARG A 135 -4.17 10.38 2.22
C ARG A 135 -5.53 10.02 2.80
N MET A 136 -5.58 9.11 3.76
CA MET A 136 -6.80 8.64 4.38
C MET A 136 -7.33 9.62 5.44
N PHE A 137 -6.44 10.28 6.18
CA PHE A 137 -6.77 11.38 7.08
C PHE A 137 -6.72 12.71 6.31
N SER A 138 -7.84 13.04 5.66
CA SER A 138 -8.00 14.22 4.80
C SER A 138 -7.45 15.51 5.42
N HIS A 139 -7.61 15.70 6.74
CA HIS A 139 -7.16 16.89 7.46
C HIS A 139 -5.66 17.20 7.28
N THR A 140 -4.80 16.18 7.33
CA THR A 140 -3.34 16.34 7.19
C THR A 140 -2.95 16.68 5.76
N SER A 141 -3.62 16.06 4.78
CA SER A 141 -3.41 16.37 3.36
C SER A 141 -3.82 17.81 3.00
N HIS A 142 -4.87 18.34 3.63
CA HIS A 142 -5.31 19.72 3.42
C HIS A 142 -4.30 20.74 3.93
N ALA A 143 -3.65 20.48 5.08
CA ALA A 143 -2.59 21.34 5.59
C ALA A 143 -1.38 21.38 4.64
N GLY A 144 -0.92 20.23 4.16
CA GLY A 144 0.19 20.14 3.20
C GLY A 144 -0.13 20.84 1.86
N MET A 145 -1.34 20.64 1.34
CA MET A 145 -1.79 21.34 0.13
C MET A 145 -1.87 22.86 0.31
N ARG A 146 -2.32 23.34 1.49
CA ARG A 146 -2.36 24.77 1.80
C ARG A 146 -0.95 25.36 1.87
N LEU A 147 -0.02 24.67 2.53
CA LEU A 147 1.39 25.10 2.59
C LEU A 147 2.02 25.17 1.20
N MET A 148 1.84 24.14 0.37
CA MET A 148 2.30 24.15 -1.03
C MET A 148 1.66 25.29 -1.84
N GLY A 149 0.37 25.56 -1.63
CA GLY A 149 -0.32 26.67 -2.26
C GLY A 149 0.27 28.03 -1.88
N PHE A 150 0.61 28.23 -0.61
CA PHE A 150 1.25 29.45 -0.13
C PHE A 150 2.67 29.63 -0.69
N VAL A 151 3.48 28.57 -0.66
CA VAL A 151 4.83 28.56 -1.25
C VAL A 151 4.76 28.89 -2.75
N ARG A 152 3.83 28.26 -3.48
CA ARG A 152 3.59 28.54 -4.90
C ARG A 152 3.22 29.99 -5.15
N ALA A 153 2.26 30.54 -4.38
CA ALA A 153 1.82 31.92 -4.53
C ALA A 153 2.97 32.91 -4.27
N LYS A 154 3.78 32.66 -3.25
CA LYS A 154 4.97 33.48 -2.96
C LYS A 154 6.00 33.39 -4.09
N TRP A 155 6.24 32.20 -4.65
CA TRP A 155 7.20 32.01 -5.72
C TRP A 155 6.74 32.67 -7.04
N GLN A 156 5.44 32.55 -7.36
CA GLN A 156 4.83 33.26 -8.49
C GLN A 156 4.90 34.78 -8.32
N ALA A 157 4.62 35.30 -7.11
CA ALA A 157 4.73 36.73 -6.81
C ALA A 157 6.17 37.24 -6.98
N SER A 158 7.18 36.44 -6.58
CA SER A 158 8.59 36.75 -6.82
C SER A 158 8.94 36.83 -8.30
N ILE A 159 8.44 35.89 -9.13
CA ILE A 159 8.66 35.90 -10.59
C ILE A 159 8.00 37.14 -11.24
N ILE A 160 6.75 37.44 -10.88
CA ILE A 160 6.03 38.62 -11.38
C ILE A 160 6.75 39.91 -10.97
N GLY A 161 7.25 39.97 -9.73
CA GLY A 161 8.06 41.09 -9.25
C GLY A 161 9.36 41.28 -10.05
N LEU A 162 10.04 40.18 -10.40
CA LEU A 162 11.21 40.21 -11.27
C LEU A 162 10.86 40.72 -12.67
N CYS A 163 9.79 40.20 -13.29
CA CYS A 163 9.32 40.65 -14.60
C CYS A 163 8.98 42.15 -14.62
N LYS A 164 8.31 42.68 -13.58
CA LYS A 164 8.03 44.12 -13.48
C LYS A 164 9.31 44.97 -13.39
N ARG A 165 10.31 44.52 -12.63
CA ARG A 165 11.62 45.21 -12.54
C ARG A 165 12.37 45.19 -13.87
N LEU A 166 12.27 44.10 -14.63
CA LEU A 166 12.85 44.00 -15.96
C LEU A 166 12.15 44.89 -16.97
N GLN A 167 10.81 45.00 -16.89
CA GLN A 167 10.04 45.89 -17.76
C GLN A 167 10.32 47.38 -17.50
N ALA A 168 10.65 47.75 -16.26
CA ALA A 168 11.08 49.10 -15.91
C ALA A 168 12.49 49.47 -16.44
N ARG A 169 13.26 48.49 -16.92
CA ARG A 169 14.62 48.66 -17.42
C ARG A 169 14.61 48.43 -18.94
N SER A 170 14.74 49.48 -19.73
CA SER A 170 14.82 49.36 -21.20
C SER A 170 16.28 49.19 -21.63
N GLY A 171 16.60 48.10 -22.36
CA GLY A 171 17.91 47.94 -23.02
C GLY A 171 18.46 46.50 -23.03
N LEU A 172 19.68 46.37 -23.56
CA LEU A 172 20.42 45.10 -23.69
C LEU A 172 20.54 44.34 -22.35
N ALA A 173 20.70 45.07 -21.23
CA ALA A 173 20.77 44.50 -19.89
C ALA A 173 19.48 43.77 -19.46
N ALA A 174 18.31 44.21 -19.94
CA ALA A 174 17.03 43.54 -19.68
C ALA A 174 16.87 42.27 -20.51
N ALA A 175 17.33 42.27 -21.77
CA ALA A 175 17.39 41.08 -22.62
C ALA A 175 18.31 40.01 -22.02
N VAL A 176 19.49 40.41 -21.53
CA VAL A 176 20.46 39.51 -20.87
C VAL A 176 19.96 38.97 -19.52
N THR A 177 18.93 39.56 -18.89
CA THR A 177 18.41 39.10 -17.60
C THR A 177 17.04 38.40 -17.68
N LEU A 178 16.43 38.32 -18.88
CA LEU A 178 15.15 37.67 -19.15
C LEU A 178 15.15 36.15 -18.92
N TRP A 179 16.30 35.48 -19.11
CA TRP A 179 16.43 34.04 -18.88
C TRP A 179 16.20 33.63 -17.41
N VAL A 180 16.45 34.52 -16.45
CA VAL A 180 16.29 34.24 -15.01
C VAL A 180 14.83 33.94 -14.64
N PRO A 181 13.83 34.80 -14.93
CA PRO A 181 12.43 34.48 -14.65
C PRO A 181 11.90 33.33 -15.51
N VAL A 182 12.39 33.15 -16.74
CA VAL A 182 12.01 32.03 -17.62
C VAL A 182 12.49 30.70 -17.04
N LEU A 183 13.74 30.63 -16.58
CA LEU A 183 14.29 29.45 -15.91
C LEU A 183 13.54 29.18 -14.60
N SER A 184 13.29 30.21 -13.79
CA SER A 184 12.52 30.07 -12.55
C SER A 184 11.09 29.56 -12.80
N LEU A 185 10.44 30.02 -13.87
CA LEU A 185 9.10 29.54 -14.27
C LEU A 185 9.16 28.07 -14.73
N SER A 186 10.15 27.72 -15.54
CA SER A 186 10.38 26.34 -15.99
C SER A 186 10.60 25.37 -14.82
N VAL A 187 11.42 25.76 -13.85
CA VAL A 187 11.63 24.99 -12.61
C VAL A 187 10.34 24.86 -11.82
N LEU A 188 9.58 25.95 -11.67
CA LEU A 188 8.30 25.93 -10.95
C LEU A 188 7.29 24.96 -11.61
N VAL A 189 7.17 24.98 -12.94
CA VAL A 189 6.28 24.07 -13.68
C VAL A 189 6.78 22.63 -13.60
N SER A 190 8.09 22.41 -13.70
CA SER A 190 8.70 21.08 -13.59
C SER A 190 8.47 20.46 -12.21
N VAL A 191 8.66 21.24 -11.14
CA VAL A 191 8.39 20.77 -9.77
C VAL A 191 6.90 20.49 -9.59
N GLN A 192 6.00 21.29 -10.15
CA GLN A 192 4.55 21.06 -10.06
C GLN A 192 4.12 19.80 -10.78
N THR A 193 4.54 19.65 -12.04
CA THR A 193 4.22 18.46 -12.83
C THR A 193 4.77 17.20 -12.17
N LEU A 194 5.96 17.25 -11.57
CA LEU A 194 6.50 16.14 -10.79
C LEU A 194 5.64 15.86 -9.55
N LEU A 195 5.28 16.86 -8.76
CA LEU A 195 4.45 16.68 -7.55
C LEU A 195 3.04 16.15 -7.89
N ASP A 196 2.43 16.67 -8.95
CA ASP A 196 1.13 16.21 -9.44
C ASP A 196 1.23 14.77 -10.00
N PHE A 197 2.33 14.44 -10.68
CA PHE A 197 2.63 13.08 -11.12
C PHE A 197 2.79 12.13 -9.93
N MET A 198 3.61 12.49 -8.94
CA MET A 198 3.80 11.71 -7.69
C MET A 198 2.50 11.54 -6.89
N ARG A 199 1.56 12.47 -7.03
CA ARG A 199 0.25 12.39 -6.40
C ARG A 199 -0.74 11.52 -7.20
N SER A 200 -0.55 11.40 -8.51
CA SER A 200 -1.46 10.73 -9.42
C SER A 200 -1.71 9.25 -9.07
N ARG A 201 -2.84 8.73 -9.53
CA ARG A 201 -3.16 7.28 -9.44
C ARG A 201 -2.17 6.43 -10.23
N THR A 202 -1.60 6.97 -11.31
CA THR A 202 -0.60 6.27 -12.13
C THR A 202 0.68 6.03 -11.35
N TRP A 203 1.19 7.04 -10.63
CA TRP A 203 2.35 6.88 -9.76
C TRP A 203 2.12 5.82 -8.68
N GLU A 204 0.92 5.77 -8.10
CA GLU A 204 0.60 4.72 -7.14
C GLU A 204 0.71 3.33 -7.76
N VAL A 205 0.22 3.13 -8.99
CA VAL A 205 0.32 1.84 -9.69
C VAL A 205 1.77 1.53 -10.04
N LEU A 206 2.54 2.49 -10.56
CA LEU A 206 3.95 2.31 -10.87
C LEU A 206 4.76 1.95 -9.62
N TRP A 207 4.50 2.63 -8.50
CA TRP A 207 5.14 2.35 -7.22
C TRP A 207 4.79 0.96 -6.70
N LEU A 208 3.54 0.50 -6.87
CA LEU A 208 3.13 -0.85 -6.51
C LEU A 208 3.78 -1.91 -7.40
N LEU A 209 3.88 -1.68 -8.71
CA LEU A 209 4.58 -2.58 -9.63
C LEU A 209 6.07 -2.66 -9.29
N PHE A 210 6.70 -1.52 -9.03
CA PHE A 210 8.08 -1.47 -8.55
C PHE A 210 8.25 -2.27 -7.25
N SER A 211 7.33 -2.11 -6.29
CA SER A 211 7.33 -2.88 -5.04
C SER A 211 7.18 -4.39 -5.30
N LEU A 212 6.30 -4.78 -6.22
CA LEU A 212 6.09 -6.20 -6.56
C LEU A 212 7.34 -6.82 -7.20
N VAL A 213 7.96 -6.12 -8.14
CA VAL A 213 9.23 -6.53 -8.76
C VAL A 213 10.31 -6.65 -7.70
N TRP A 214 10.43 -5.65 -6.82
CA TRP A 214 11.41 -5.63 -5.74
C TRP A 214 11.27 -6.82 -4.77
N GLY A 215 10.05 -7.07 -4.26
CA GLY A 215 9.78 -8.21 -3.39
C GLY A 215 10.06 -9.54 -4.07
N THR A 216 9.81 -9.62 -5.39
CA THR A 216 10.05 -10.83 -6.19
C THR A 216 11.54 -11.09 -6.32
N LEU A 217 12.32 -10.06 -6.69
CA LEU A 217 13.78 -10.14 -6.73
C LEU A 217 14.35 -10.59 -5.38
N ARG A 218 13.88 -10.02 -4.27
CA ARG A 218 14.29 -10.43 -2.93
C ARG A 218 14.00 -11.90 -2.65
N LEU A 219 12.80 -12.38 -2.98
CA LEU A 219 12.41 -13.79 -2.79
C LEU A 219 13.29 -14.73 -3.61
N PHE A 220 13.54 -14.40 -4.88
CA PHE A 220 14.40 -15.20 -5.76
C PHE A 220 15.85 -15.23 -5.30
N THR A 221 16.39 -14.11 -4.82
CA THR A 221 17.75 -14.07 -4.26
C THR A 221 17.89 -14.99 -3.06
N VAL A 222 16.89 -15.00 -2.16
CA VAL A 222 16.87 -15.90 -0.98
C VAL A 222 16.74 -17.37 -1.39
N ARG A 223 15.91 -17.67 -2.39
CA ARG A 223 15.74 -19.03 -2.92
C ARG A 223 17.02 -19.54 -3.59
N TYR A 224 17.62 -18.71 -4.43
CA TYR A 224 18.81 -19.05 -5.19
C TYR A 224 20.04 -19.27 -4.30
N SER A 225 20.19 -18.48 -3.23
CA SER A 225 21.30 -18.64 -2.28
C SER A 225 21.22 -19.94 -1.47
N MET A 226 20.06 -20.60 -1.42
CA MET A 226 19.78 -21.80 -0.61
C MET A 226 19.43 -23.04 -1.46
N GLN A 227 19.70 -22.99 -2.78
CA GLN A 227 19.32 -24.02 -3.76
C GLN A 227 19.78 -25.45 -3.41
N ARG A 228 20.77 -25.63 -2.52
CA ARG A 228 21.33 -26.93 -2.12
C ARG A 228 21.08 -27.32 -0.66
N SER A 229 20.30 -26.54 0.08
CA SER A 229 20.08 -26.75 1.53
C SER A 229 19.01 -27.79 1.82
N ARG A 230 19.15 -28.51 2.95
CA ARG A 230 18.18 -29.53 3.43
C ARG A 230 16.76 -28.98 3.55
N ASP A 231 16.63 -27.74 4.02
CA ASP A 231 15.38 -27.01 4.16
C ASP A 231 14.55 -26.94 2.87
N MET A 232 15.19 -26.80 1.71
CA MET A 232 14.50 -26.74 0.42
C MET A 232 13.95 -28.12 -0.01
N LEU A 233 14.63 -29.21 0.39
CA LEU A 233 14.15 -30.57 0.12
C LEU A 233 12.90 -30.87 0.94
N GLU A 234 12.81 -30.40 2.19
CA GLU A 234 11.61 -30.55 3.02
C GLU A 234 10.42 -29.77 2.46
N GLU A 235 10.64 -28.56 1.91
CA GLU A 235 9.57 -27.80 1.23
C GLU A 235 8.98 -28.49 0.00
N SER A 236 9.71 -29.42 -0.63
CA SER A 236 9.26 -30.10 -1.84
C SER A 236 8.20 -31.18 -1.55
N TYR A 237 8.08 -31.64 -0.30
CA TYR A 237 7.10 -32.64 0.09
C TYR A 237 5.85 -32.00 0.68
N TRP A 238 4.69 -32.26 0.06
CA TRP A 238 3.41 -31.73 0.51
C TRP A 238 2.82 -32.62 1.60
N GLY A 239 2.81 -32.13 2.83
CA GLY A 239 2.15 -32.79 3.96
C GLY A 239 0.67 -32.46 4.08
N PHE A 240 -0.06 -33.20 4.92
CA PHE A 240 -1.47 -32.94 5.26
C PHE A 240 -1.72 -31.47 5.67
N GLY A 241 -0.84 -30.93 6.52
CA GLY A 241 -0.91 -29.54 7.02
C GLY A 241 -0.67 -28.46 5.96
N GLN A 242 -0.23 -28.81 4.75
CA GLN A 242 -0.07 -27.88 3.63
C GLN A 242 -1.18 -28.08 2.58
N VAL A 243 -1.56 -29.32 2.28
CA VAL A 243 -2.60 -29.65 1.30
C VAL A 243 -3.95 -29.06 1.69
N ILE A 244 -4.37 -29.23 2.94
CA ILE A 244 -5.70 -28.79 3.39
C ILE A 244 -5.84 -27.26 3.35
N PRO A 245 -4.92 -26.46 3.91
CA PRO A 245 -5.03 -25.01 3.82
C PRO A 245 -5.04 -24.50 2.38
N VAL A 246 -4.28 -25.11 1.47
CA VAL A 246 -4.28 -24.74 0.04
C VAL A 246 -5.64 -25.04 -0.61
N LEU A 247 -6.25 -26.19 -0.31
CA LEU A 247 -7.59 -26.53 -0.80
C LEU A 247 -8.69 -25.64 -0.20
N LEU A 248 -8.56 -25.25 1.08
CA LEU A 248 -9.49 -24.31 1.71
C LEU A 248 -9.37 -22.90 1.11
N LEU A 249 -8.19 -22.53 0.61
CA LEU A 249 -7.97 -21.27 -0.11
C LEU A 249 -8.71 -21.19 -1.45
N LEU A 250 -9.20 -22.33 -1.95
CA LEU A 250 -10.01 -22.43 -3.16
C LEU A 250 -11.41 -21.83 -2.93
N VAL A 251 -11.92 -21.84 -1.69
CA VAL A 251 -13.23 -21.27 -1.31
C VAL A 251 -13.33 -19.76 -1.60
N PRO A 252 -12.45 -18.89 -1.09
CA PRO A 252 -12.47 -17.47 -1.48
C PRO A 252 -12.20 -17.28 -2.98
N GLY A 253 -11.43 -18.16 -3.62
CA GLY A 253 -11.23 -18.17 -5.07
C GLY A 253 -12.52 -18.39 -5.86
N LEU A 254 -13.36 -19.33 -5.43
CA LEU A 254 -14.68 -19.58 -6.06
C LEU A 254 -15.60 -18.38 -5.92
N VAL A 255 -15.60 -17.70 -4.76
CA VAL A 255 -16.37 -16.46 -4.55
C VAL A 255 -15.90 -15.34 -5.49
N VAL A 256 -14.60 -15.26 -5.79
CA VAL A 256 -14.05 -14.33 -6.79
C VAL A 256 -14.61 -14.65 -8.17
N VAL A 257 -14.55 -15.92 -8.58
CA VAL A 257 -15.04 -16.37 -9.90
C VAL A 257 -16.54 -16.10 -10.04
N GLU A 258 -17.33 -16.42 -9.02
CA GLU A 258 -18.77 -16.14 -8.99
C GLU A 258 -19.04 -14.63 -9.14
N SER A 259 -18.33 -13.79 -8.37
CA SER A 259 -18.48 -12.34 -8.44
C SER A 259 -18.12 -11.77 -9.82
N LEU A 260 -17.16 -12.35 -10.54
CA LEU A 260 -16.80 -11.95 -11.90
C LEU A 260 -17.84 -12.43 -12.93
N SER A 261 -18.38 -13.63 -12.76
CA SER A 261 -19.43 -14.18 -13.63
C SER A 261 -20.75 -13.39 -13.54
N GLY A 262 -21.13 -12.96 -12.32
CA GLY A 262 -22.31 -12.13 -12.09
C GLY A 262 -22.18 -10.70 -12.64
N PHE A 263 -20.96 -10.22 -12.87
CA PHE A 263 -20.71 -8.97 -13.60
C PHE A 263 -20.96 -9.12 -15.11
N LYS A 264 -20.64 -10.29 -15.68
CA LYS A 264 -20.79 -10.58 -17.11
C LYS A 264 -22.24 -10.92 -17.51
N TYR A 265 -23.04 -11.43 -16.57
CA TYR A 265 -24.46 -11.72 -16.76
C TYR A 265 -25.29 -11.04 -15.66
N PRO A 266 -25.64 -9.74 -15.80
CA PRO A 266 -26.47 -9.07 -14.82
C PRO A 266 -27.84 -9.75 -14.75
N ASN A 267 -28.10 -10.41 -13.64
CA ASN A 267 -29.33 -11.15 -13.38
C ASN A 267 -30.53 -10.16 -13.39
N PRO A 268 -31.50 -10.27 -14.32
CA PRO A 268 -32.58 -9.29 -14.48
C PRO A 268 -33.51 -9.20 -13.26
N ILE A 269 -33.50 -10.21 -12.39
CA ILE A 269 -34.43 -10.37 -11.26
C ILE A 269 -34.10 -9.42 -10.09
N ARG A 270 -32.87 -8.87 -9.98
CA ARG A 270 -32.51 -7.99 -8.85
C ARG A 270 -32.96 -6.53 -9.01
N LYS A 271 -33.25 -6.07 -10.24
CA LYS A 271 -33.70 -4.68 -10.49
C LYS A 271 -35.16 -4.42 -10.08
N SER A 272 -35.99 -5.45 -10.00
CA SER A 272 -37.42 -5.33 -9.64
C SER A 272 -37.67 -5.19 -8.14
N ALA A 273 -36.70 -5.50 -7.28
CA ALA A 273 -36.85 -5.34 -5.82
C ALA A 273 -36.58 -3.89 -5.33
N THR A 274 -35.84 -3.07 -6.10
CA THR A 274 -35.53 -1.68 -5.73
C THR A 274 -36.45 -0.63 -6.39
N LEU A 275 -37.45 -1.06 -7.16
CA LEU A 275 -38.41 -0.19 -7.88
C LEU A 275 -39.86 -0.43 -7.44
N ARG A 276 -40.11 -0.67 -6.14
CA ARG A 276 -41.46 -0.54 -5.59
C ARG A 276 -41.58 0.81 -4.88
N PRO A 277 -42.19 1.84 -5.51
CA PRO A 277 -42.45 3.09 -4.83
C PRO A 277 -43.50 2.86 -3.73
N GLU A 278 -43.21 3.46 -2.58
CA GLU A 278 -44.03 3.55 -1.40
C GLU A 278 -45.43 4.08 -1.76
N ARG A 279 -46.45 3.21 -1.67
CA ARG A 279 -47.84 3.60 -1.94
C ARG A 279 -48.42 4.23 -0.66
N ARG A 280 -48.32 5.55 -0.57
CA ARG A 280 -48.96 6.40 0.45
C ARG A 280 -50.48 6.47 0.17
N PRO A 281 -51.39 6.22 1.13
CA PRO A 281 -52.80 6.52 0.92
C PRO A 281 -53.11 7.92 1.46
N THR A 282 -53.46 8.84 0.57
CA THR A 282 -54.10 10.12 0.94
C THR A 282 -55.59 10.03 0.63
N SER A 283 -56.36 10.23 1.70
CA SER A 283 -57.79 10.50 1.79
C SER A 283 -58.32 11.60 0.85
N THR A 284 -59.55 11.46 0.34
CA THR A 284 -60.78 12.24 0.69
C THR A 284 -61.95 11.96 -0.30
N VAL A 285 -63.16 11.60 0.19
CA VAL A 285 -64.46 12.37 0.14
C VAL A 285 -65.17 12.28 -1.25
N ASN A 286 -66.46 11.91 -1.45
CA ASN A 286 -67.71 12.26 -0.76
C ASN A 286 -68.93 11.37 -1.19
N ALA A 287 -69.90 11.25 -0.27
CA ALA A 287 -71.37 11.22 -0.41
C ALA A 287 -72.11 10.39 -1.49
N GLN A 288 -72.99 9.48 -1.05
CA GLN A 288 -74.45 9.54 -1.33
C GLN A 288 -75.25 8.49 -0.54
N SER A 289 -76.23 8.97 0.24
CA SER A 289 -77.40 8.25 0.77
C SER A 289 -78.41 8.06 -0.37
N PRO A 290 -79.22 6.97 -0.41
CA PRO A 290 -80.58 7.09 0.14
C PRO A 290 -81.21 5.80 0.70
N LYS A 291 -82.17 6.04 1.63
CA LYS A 291 -83.24 5.18 2.18
C LYS A 291 -82.88 4.24 3.33
#